data_AF-A0A3D0RT70-F1
#
_entry.id   AF-A0A3D0RT70-F1
#
_cell.length_a   1.000
_cell.length_b   1.000
_cell.length_c   1.000
_cell.angle_alpha   90.00
_cell.angle_beta   90.00
_cell.angle_gamma   90.00
#
_symmetry.space_group_name_H-M   'P 1'
#
loop_
_entity.id
_entity.type
_entity.pdbx_description
1 polymer ?
#
loop_
_entity_poly.entity_id
_entity_poly.type
_entity_poly.pdbx_seq_one_letter_code
_entity_poly.pdbx_strand_id
1 'polypeptide(L)'
;MPKVRLDVLLVEKGLADSRAKAQALIMAGQVRVAGQVALKPATAIQADATVTVDSGPKFVSRGGEKLEGALTAFNIDVKDFVCVDVGSSTGGFTDCLLQHGAKKVYAIDVGKGILHWKLRNDSRVVVMEETNARFVESIPEVIDFVTVDASFISLKTLLPVIKKWFEIFPLSSFDEGKRKEERSILALIKPQFEAGRRDVSKGDGVIRNPEIHKQVLIDVLSFAKNEGFGLKGLVKSSLLGPKGNVEFLLSMDLSPNDVVVEELVSHVMKQEIASDEETSSSQ
;
A
#
# COMPACT_ATOMS: atom_id res chain seq x y z
N MET A 1 -18.70 0.90 41.85
CA MET A 1 -18.86 -0.13 40.80
C MET A 1 -17.90 -1.27 41.05
N PRO A 2 -18.26 -2.53 40.75
CA PRO A 2 -17.39 -3.68 40.99
C PRO A 2 -16.15 -3.61 40.08
N LYS A 3 -14.99 -4.00 40.62
CA LYS A 3 -13.77 -4.20 39.84
C LYS A 3 -13.79 -5.59 39.23
N VAL A 4 -13.41 -5.70 37.95
CA VAL A 4 -13.34 -6.96 37.19
C VAL A 4 -11.88 -7.22 36.85
N ARG A 5 -11.49 -8.49 36.72
CA ARG A 5 -10.15 -8.85 36.27
C ARG A 5 -9.96 -8.47 34.80
N LEU A 6 -8.80 -7.93 34.45
CA LEU A 6 -8.49 -7.50 33.09
C LEU A 6 -8.67 -8.60 32.03
N ASP A 7 -8.25 -9.84 32.33
CA ASP A 7 -8.44 -10.97 31.42
C ASP A 7 -9.90 -11.32 31.15
N VAL A 8 -10.78 -11.13 32.13
CA VAL A 8 -12.24 -11.30 31.98
C VAL A 8 -12.83 -10.12 31.22
N LEU A 9 -12.43 -8.89 31.58
CA LEU A 9 -12.94 -7.66 30.98
C LEU A 9 -12.66 -7.58 29.47
N LEU A 10 -11.50 -8.07 29.01
CA LEU A 10 -11.17 -8.15 27.58
C LEU A 10 -12.12 -9.06 26.81
N VAL A 11 -12.51 -10.19 27.39
CA VAL A 11 -13.47 -11.12 26.76
C VAL A 11 -14.88 -10.53 26.78
N GLU A 12 -15.30 -9.95 27.91
CA GLU A 12 -16.61 -9.29 28.04
C GLU A 12 -16.77 -8.11 27.06
N LYS A 13 -15.70 -7.38 26.78
CA LYS A 13 -15.67 -6.29 25.78
C LYS A 13 -15.45 -6.77 24.33
N GLY A 14 -15.34 -8.09 24.08
CA GLY A 14 -15.09 -8.63 22.74
C GLY A 14 -13.71 -8.32 22.17
N LEU A 15 -12.75 -7.93 23.01
CA LEU A 15 -11.36 -7.61 22.64
C LEU A 15 -10.46 -8.86 22.60
N ALA A 16 -10.95 -10.00 23.07
CA ALA A 16 -10.29 -11.30 22.95
C ALA A 16 -11.32 -12.43 22.91
N ASP A 17 -11.11 -13.41 22.02
CA ASP A 17 -12.05 -14.53 21.81
C ASP A 17 -12.12 -15.52 22.98
N SER A 18 -11.12 -15.50 23.87
CA SER A 18 -11.07 -16.37 25.05
C SER A 18 -10.21 -15.77 26.15
N ARG A 19 -10.40 -16.24 27.39
CA ARG A 19 -9.55 -15.82 28.53
C ARG A 19 -8.07 -16.17 28.30
N ALA A 20 -7.78 -17.29 27.64
CA ALA A 20 -6.40 -17.69 27.34
C ALA A 20 -5.74 -16.70 26.35
N LYS A 21 -6.47 -16.31 25.30
CA LYS A 21 -6.01 -15.30 24.33
C LYS A 21 -5.85 -13.93 25.00
N ALA A 22 -6.78 -13.55 25.87
CA ALA A 22 -6.68 -12.32 26.67
C ALA A 22 -5.42 -12.30 27.54
N GLN A 23 -5.11 -13.39 28.24
CA GLN A 23 -3.90 -13.51 29.05
C GLN A 23 -2.63 -13.38 28.21
N ALA A 24 -2.58 -14.04 27.04
CA ALA A 24 -1.44 -13.94 26.12
C ALA A 24 -1.19 -12.50 25.65
N LEU A 25 -2.25 -11.78 25.24
CA LEU A 25 -2.17 -10.38 24.81
C LEU A 25 -1.64 -9.47 25.94
N ILE A 26 -2.15 -9.65 27.17
CA ILE A 26 -1.70 -8.88 28.34
C ILE A 26 -0.22 -9.15 28.62
N MET A 27 0.18 -10.42 28.64
CA MET A 27 1.56 -10.82 28.92
C MET A 27 2.53 -10.39 27.81
N ALA A 28 2.05 -10.28 26.58
CA ALA A 28 2.80 -9.74 25.44
C ALA A 28 2.92 -8.20 25.47
N GLY A 29 2.34 -7.52 26.47
CA GLY A 29 2.36 -6.05 26.55
C GLY A 29 1.45 -5.37 25.53
N GLN A 30 0.53 -6.12 24.93
CA GLN A 30 -0.39 -5.66 23.90
C GLN A 30 -1.69 -5.08 24.46
N VAL A 31 -1.81 -4.87 25.77
CA VAL A 31 -3.05 -4.36 26.37
C VAL A 31 -2.77 -3.06 27.09
N ARG A 32 -3.58 -2.04 26.81
CA ARG A 32 -3.52 -0.74 27.48
C ARG A 32 -4.78 -0.49 28.29
N VAL A 33 -4.62 -0.04 29.53
CA VAL A 33 -5.70 0.42 30.40
C VAL A 33 -5.47 1.91 30.64
N ALA A 34 -6.43 2.75 30.24
CA ALA A 34 -6.30 4.20 30.29
C ALA A 34 -4.97 4.71 29.66
N GLY A 35 -4.59 4.11 28.52
CA GLY A 35 -3.36 4.43 27.77
C GLY A 35 -2.07 3.78 28.28
N GLN A 36 -2.07 3.18 29.47
CA GLN A 36 -0.89 2.56 30.09
C GLN A 36 -0.83 1.06 29.83
N VAL A 37 0.36 0.53 29.52
CA VAL A 37 0.55 -0.91 29.27
C VAL A 37 0.26 -1.71 30.55
N ALA A 38 -0.63 -2.69 30.43
CA ALA A 38 -0.97 -3.62 31.49
C ALA A 38 -0.35 -4.98 31.21
N LEU A 39 0.45 -5.49 32.16
CA LEU A 39 1.19 -6.76 32.01
C LEU A 39 0.65 -7.90 32.92
N LYS A 40 -0.32 -7.59 33.78
CA LYS A 40 -0.83 -8.53 34.80
C LYS A 40 -2.29 -8.90 34.51
N PRO A 41 -2.58 -10.13 34.06
CA PRO A 41 -3.94 -10.52 33.68
C PRO A 41 -4.99 -10.44 34.80
N ALA A 42 -4.55 -10.69 36.03
CA ALA A 42 -5.41 -10.67 37.23
C ALA A 42 -5.65 -9.27 37.80
N THR A 43 -5.15 -8.21 37.16
CA THR A 43 -5.32 -6.83 37.66
C THR A 43 -6.80 -6.49 37.75
N ALA A 44 -7.24 -6.06 38.93
CA ALA A 44 -8.61 -5.62 39.17
C ALA A 44 -8.79 -4.17 38.70
N ILE A 45 -9.60 -3.98 37.66
CA ILE A 45 -9.86 -2.69 37.01
C ILE A 45 -11.36 -2.39 37.01
N GLN A 46 -11.72 -1.12 36.88
CA GLN A 46 -13.12 -0.73 36.82
C GLN A 46 -13.75 -1.27 35.52
N ALA A 47 -14.99 -1.75 35.58
CA ALA A 47 -15.67 -2.34 34.42
C ALA A 47 -15.87 -1.34 33.26
N ASP A 48 -15.94 -0.05 33.58
CA ASP A 48 -16.05 1.08 32.64
C ASP A 48 -14.70 1.62 32.18
N ALA A 49 -13.58 1.08 32.66
CA ALA A 49 -12.25 1.53 32.22
C ALA A 49 -12.07 1.37 30.71
N THR A 50 -11.44 2.37 30.08
CA THR A 50 -11.02 2.29 28.68
C THR A 50 -9.88 1.28 28.56
N VAL A 51 -10.14 0.18 27.85
CA VAL A 51 -9.17 -0.87 27.55
C VAL A 51 -9.01 -0.99 26.05
N THR A 52 -7.79 -0.99 25.57
CA THR A 52 -7.45 -1.23 24.16
C THR A 52 -6.45 -2.37 24.04
N VAL A 53 -6.48 -3.07 22.90
CA VAL A 53 -5.52 -4.11 22.55
C VAL A 53 -4.72 -3.64 21.34
N ASP A 54 -3.41 -3.54 21.51
CA ASP A 54 -2.44 -3.33 20.45
C ASP A 54 -2.28 -4.65 19.67
N SER A 55 -3.05 -4.83 18.60
CA SER A 55 -3.02 -6.04 17.76
C SER A 55 -1.72 -6.23 16.96
N GLY A 56 -0.70 -5.40 17.21
CA GLY A 56 0.49 -5.31 16.37
C GLY A 56 0.19 -4.60 15.05
N PRO A 57 1.21 -4.42 14.20
CA PRO A 57 1.01 -3.85 12.88
C PRO A 57 0.11 -4.77 12.05
N LYS A 58 -0.90 -4.18 11.38
CA LYS A 58 -1.87 -4.92 10.56
C LYS A 58 -1.20 -5.69 9.41
N PHE A 59 -0.13 -5.11 8.87
CA PHE A 59 0.65 -5.68 7.77
C PHE A 59 2.10 -5.92 8.19
N VAL A 60 2.79 -6.83 7.50
CA VAL A 60 4.22 -7.12 7.74
C VAL A 60 5.14 -5.90 7.59
N SER A 61 4.69 -4.84 6.92
CA SER A 61 5.41 -3.56 6.86
C SER A 61 4.47 -2.39 6.64
N ARG A 62 4.98 -1.17 6.89
CA ARG A 62 4.26 0.09 6.64
C ARG A 62 3.80 0.28 5.19
N GLY A 63 4.37 -0.48 4.24
CA GLY A 63 3.89 -0.47 2.85
C GLY A 63 2.41 -0.88 2.77
N GLY A 64 1.97 -1.84 3.58
CA GLY A 64 0.57 -2.28 3.54
C GLY A 64 -0.43 -1.18 3.88
N GLU A 65 -0.09 -0.27 4.81
CA GLU A 65 -0.93 0.88 5.16
C GLU A 65 -1.06 1.89 4.01
N LYS A 66 0.00 2.04 3.20
CA LYS A 66 -0.04 2.89 2.00
C LYS A 66 -1.01 2.33 0.97
N LEU A 67 -0.88 1.03 0.68
CA LEU A 67 -1.75 0.36 -0.28
C LEU A 67 -3.20 0.36 0.21
N GLU A 68 -3.44 0.06 1.47
CA GLU A 68 -4.79 0.08 2.07
C GLU A 68 -5.46 1.47 1.95
N GLY A 69 -4.71 2.54 2.23
CA GLY A 69 -5.20 3.90 2.03
C GLY A 69 -5.58 4.17 0.57
N ALA A 70 -4.80 3.65 -0.38
CA ALA A 70 -5.05 3.77 -1.80
C ALA A 70 -6.29 2.99 -2.27
N LEU A 71 -6.42 1.72 -1.85
CA LEU A 71 -7.58 0.89 -2.18
C LEU A 71 -8.86 1.53 -1.67
N THR A 72 -8.83 2.08 -0.44
CA THR A 72 -9.95 2.81 0.14
C THR A 72 -10.27 4.09 -0.64
N ALA A 73 -9.27 4.91 -0.92
CA ALA A 73 -9.46 6.19 -1.61
C ALA A 73 -10.01 6.05 -3.04
N PHE A 74 -9.63 4.98 -3.72
CA PHE A 74 -10.07 4.68 -5.08
C PHE A 74 -11.24 3.69 -5.15
N ASN A 75 -11.74 3.22 -4.01
CA ASN A 75 -12.79 2.21 -3.90
C ASN A 75 -12.50 0.96 -4.78
N ILE A 76 -11.28 0.45 -4.68
CA ILE A 76 -10.82 -0.73 -5.43
C ILE A 76 -11.03 -1.98 -4.56
N ASP A 77 -11.86 -2.90 -5.05
CA ASP A 77 -12.00 -4.24 -4.51
C ASP A 77 -11.06 -5.19 -5.26
N VAL A 78 -10.18 -5.87 -4.53
CA VAL A 78 -9.22 -6.85 -5.08
C VAL A 78 -9.62 -8.29 -4.74
N LYS A 79 -10.84 -8.50 -4.24
CA LYS A 79 -11.34 -9.82 -3.91
C LYS A 79 -11.35 -10.71 -5.14
N ASP A 80 -10.83 -11.93 -4.95
CA ASP A 80 -10.72 -12.96 -5.97
C ASP A 80 -9.81 -12.62 -7.17
N PHE A 81 -9.06 -11.51 -7.10
CA PHE A 81 -8.16 -11.08 -8.16
C PHE A 81 -6.84 -11.86 -8.18
N VAL A 82 -6.30 -12.03 -9.39
CA VAL A 82 -4.90 -12.39 -9.60
C VAL A 82 -4.10 -11.10 -9.69
N CYS A 83 -3.26 -10.87 -8.67
CA CYS A 83 -2.48 -9.65 -8.52
C CYS A 83 -1.00 -9.87 -8.81
N VAL A 84 -0.30 -8.81 -9.21
CA VAL A 84 1.17 -8.77 -9.26
C VAL A 84 1.65 -7.61 -8.40
N ASP A 85 2.60 -7.88 -7.52
CA ASP A 85 3.24 -6.89 -6.65
C ASP A 85 4.68 -6.67 -7.10
N VAL A 86 4.93 -5.56 -7.80
CA VAL A 86 6.25 -5.18 -8.33
C VAL A 86 7.02 -4.39 -7.29
N GLY A 87 8.14 -4.96 -6.81
CA GLY A 87 8.92 -4.39 -5.71
C GLY A 87 8.40 -4.84 -4.35
N SER A 88 8.01 -6.12 -4.23
CA SER A 88 7.33 -6.67 -3.05
C SER A 88 8.09 -6.47 -1.73
N SER A 89 9.42 -6.36 -1.76
CA SER A 89 10.27 -6.11 -0.59
C SER A 89 9.97 -7.08 0.57
N THR A 90 9.72 -6.56 1.77
CA THR A 90 9.30 -7.38 2.92
C THR A 90 7.88 -7.93 2.79
N GLY A 91 7.08 -7.44 1.82
CA GLY A 91 5.77 -7.95 1.45
C GLY A 91 4.58 -7.16 1.98
N GLY A 92 4.76 -5.86 2.30
CA GLY A 92 3.67 -5.04 2.84
C GLY A 92 2.46 -4.93 1.91
N PHE A 93 2.69 -4.69 0.62
CA PHE A 93 1.63 -4.63 -0.40
C PHE A 93 1.03 -6.01 -0.63
N THR A 94 1.86 -7.04 -0.81
CA THR A 94 1.41 -8.44 -0.87
C THR A 94 0.50 -8.83 0.30
N ASP A 95 0.86 -8.56 1.55
CA ASP A 95 0.03 -8.87 2.73
C ASP A 95 -1.29 -8.10 2.70
N CYS A 96 -1.26 -6.83 2.29
CA CYS A 96 -2.46 -6.02 2.13
C CYS A 96 -3.42 -6.61 1.08
N LEU A 97 -2.93 -6.99 -0.11
CA LEU A 97 -3.72 -7.64 -1.15
C LEU A 97 -4.36 -8.95 -0.65
N LEU A 98 -3.57 -9.79 0.03
CA LEU A 98 -4.06 -11.07 0.56
C LEU A 98 -5.13 -10.90 1.64
N GLN A 99 -4.98 -9.88 2.51
CA GLN A 99 -5.96 -9.55 3.54
C GLN A 99 -7.25 -8.97 2.96
N HIS A 100 -7.18 -8.30 1.80
CA HIS A 100 -8.34 -7.82 1.04
C HIS A 100 -8.93 -8.88 0.08
N GLY A 101 -8.50 -10.13 0.20
CA GLY A 101 -9.14 -11.25 -0.49
C GLY A 101 -8.60 -11.56 -1.88
N ALA A 102 -7.41 -11.06 -2.26
CA ALA A 102 -6.75 -11.48 -3.48
C ALA A 102 -6.62 -13.01 -3.54
N LYS A 103 -6.98 -13.59 -4.69
CA LYS A 103 -6.91 -15.03 -4.93
C LYS A 103 -5.46 -15.50 -5.02
N LYS A 104 -4.61 -14.70 -5.67
CA LYS A 104 -3.20 -14.99 -5.88
C LYS A 104 -2.40 -13.70 -6.01
N VAL A 105 -1.15 -13.70 -5.54
CA VAL A 105 -0.23 -12.58 -5.70
C VAL A 105 1.13 -13.08 -6.22
N TYR A 106 1.58 -12.56 -7.36
CA TYR A 106 2.95 -12.72 -7.83
C TYR A 106 3.82 -11.62 -7.20
N ALA A 107 4.65 -11.99 -6.24
CA ALA A 107 5.53 -11.06 -5.52
C ALA A 107 6.88 -10.99 -6.22
N ILE A 108 7.10 -9.94 -7.02
CA ILE A 108 8.31 -9.73 -7.81
C ILE A 108 9.26 -8.82 -7.06
N ASP A 109 10.50 -9.25 -6.86
CA ASP A 109 11.56 -8.41 -6.30
C ASP A 109 12.94 -8.77 -6.86
N VAL A 110 13.83 -7.78 -6.91
CA VAL A 110 15.25 -7.98 -7.27
C VAL A 110 16.07 -8.52 -6.10
N GLY A 111 15.62 -8.32 -4.87
CA GLY A 111 16.24 -8.85 -3.66
C GLY A 111 15.96 -10.34 -3.47
N LYS A 112 16.71 -10.93 -2.54
CA LYS A 112 16.62 -12.35 -2.17
C LYS A 112 16.44 -12.50 -0.67
N GLY A 113 15.53 -13.38 -0.26
CA GLY A 113 15.32 -13.69 1.16
C GLY A 113 14.70 -12.56 1.98
N ILE A 114 14.12 -11.55 1.34
CA ILE A 114 13.58 -10.35 2.03
C ILE A 114 12.10 -10.47 2.35
N LEU A 115 11.34 -11.24 1.55
CA LEU A 115 9.91 -11.44 1.75
C LEU A 115 9.64 -12.14 3.09
N HIS A 116 8.72 -11.58 3.89
CA HIS A 116 8.41 -12.09 5.22
C HIS A 116 7.98 -13.58 5.19
N TRP A 117 8.46 -14.36 6.16
CA TRP A 117 8.26 -15.81 6.21
C TRP A 117 6.80 -16.25 6.08
N LYS A 118 5.87 -15.55 6.75
CA LYS A 118 4.42 -15.79 6.64
C LYS A 118 3.95 -15.77 5.18
N LEU A 119 4.38 -14.78 4.40
CA LEU A 119 3.94 -14.58 3.01
C LEU A 119 4.60 -15.58 2.08
N ARG A 120 5.89 -15.87 2.31
CA ARG A 120 6.62 -16.90 1.55
C ARG A 120 5.96 -18.28 1.62
N ASN A 121 5.30 -18.60 2.74
CA ASN A 121 4.62 -19.87 2.95
C ASN A 121 3.10 -19.81 2.70
N ASP A 122 2.55 -18.67 2.30
CA ASP A 122 1.14 -18.58 1.91
C ASP A 122 0.98 -19.19 0.50
N SER A 123 0.12 -20.20 0.37
CA SER A 123 -0.15 -20.90 -0.89
C SER A 123 -0.66 -20.02 -2.03
N ARG A 124 -1.15 -18.80 -1.72
CA ARG A 124 -1.61 -17.82 -2.68
C ARG A 124 -0.48 -16.94 -3.22
N VAL A 125 0.73 -17.02 -2.67
CA VAL A 125 1.87 -16.20 -3.08
C VAL A 125 2.80 -16.98 -3.99
N VAL A 126 3.09 -16.42 -5.16
CA VAL A 126 4.15 -16.89 -6.05
C VAL A 126 5.35 -15.97 -5.87
N VAL A 127 6.41 -16.48 -5.26
CA VAL A 127 7.62 -15.71 -4.97
C VAL A 127 8.52 -15.66 -6.20
N MET A 128 8.80 -14.45 -6.68
CA MET A 128 9.69 -14.16 -7.82
C MET A 128 10.83 -13.24 -7.35
N GLU A 129 11.72 -13.79 -6.53
CA GLU A 129 12.94 -13.11 -6.04
C GLU A 129 14.05 -13.13 -7.09
N GLU A 130 15.08 -12.29 -6.90
CA GLU A 130 16.19 -12.12 -7.86
C GLU A 130 15.69 -11.80 -9.29
N THR A 131 14.48 -11.26 -9.40
CA THR A 131 13.76 -11.06 -10.66
C THR A 131 13.58 -9.57 -10.90
N ASN A 132 14.24 -9.06 -11.93
CA ASN A 132 14.03 -7.69 -12.37
C ASN A 132 12.78 -7.61 -13.25
N ALA A 133 11.74 -6.95 -12.77
CA ALA A 133 10.47 -6.79 -13.47
C ALA A 133 10.61 -6.27 -14.91
N ARG A 134 11.67 -5.50 -15.22
CA ARG A 134 11.96 -5.01 -16.58
C ARG A 134 12.14 -6.12 -17.63
N PHE A 135 12.55 -7.30 -17.18
CA PHE A 135 12.86 -8.44 -18.04
C PHE A 135 11.83 -9.57 -17.91
N VAL A 136 10.77 -9.36 -17.14
CA VAL A 136 9.67 -10.33 -17.06
C VAL A 136 8.81 -10.13 -18.32
N GLU A 137 8.83 -11.12 -19.20
CA GLU A 137 8.10 -11.07 -20.46
C GLU A 137 6.60 -11.32 -20.28
N SER A 138 6.24 -12.21 -19.35
CA SER A 138 4.86 -12.60 -19.11
C SER A 138 4.64 -13.10 -17.68
N ILE A 139 3.39 -13.05 -17.25
CA ILE A 139 2.90 -13.71 -16.04
C ILE A 139 2.01 -14.86 -16.50
N PRO A 140 2.13 -16.08 -15.95
CA PRO A 140 1.50 -17.27 -16.52
C PRO A 140 -0.02 -17.39 -16.25
N GLU A 141 -0.69 -16.29 -15.92
CA GLU A 141 -2.13 -16.22 -15.62
C GLU A 141 -2.70 -14.87 -16.06
N VAL A 142 -4.02 -14.81 -16.22
CA VAL A 142 -4.73 -13.55 -16.49
C VAL A 142 -4.62 -12.64 -15.28
N ILE A 143 -3.99 -11.47 -15.44
CA ILE A 143 -3.81 -10.48 -14.37
C ILE A 143 -5.02 -9.56 -14.31
N ASP A 144 -5.48 -9.30 -13.09
CA ASP A 144 -6.54 -8.34 -12.78
C ASP A 144 -5.94 -7.04 -12.22
N PHE A 145 -4.92 -7.12 -11.37
CA PHE A 145 -4.40 -5.95 -10.67
C PHE A 145 -2.87 -5.96 -10.56
N VAL A 146 -2.25 -4.81 -10.75
CA VAL A 146 -0.80 -4.65 -10.56
C VAL A 146 -0.52 -3.53 -9.58
N THR A 147 0.25 -3.81 -8.53
CA THR A 147 0.82 -2.79 -7.66
C THR A 147 2.29 -2.55 -7.99
N VAL A 148 2.74 -1.30 -7.87
CA VAL A 148 4.15 -0.94 -8.11
C VAL A 148 4.69 -0.12 -6.94
N ASP A 149 5.60 -0.71 -6.15
CA ASP A 149 6.36 -0.07 -5.07
C ASP A 149 7.88 -0.28 -5.29
N ALA A 150 8.36 0.04 -6.49
CA ALA A 150 9.78 -0.11 -6.80
C ALA A 150 10.60 1.09 -6.29
N SER A 151 11.88 0.85 -5.99
CA SER A 151 12.85 1.89 -5.62
C SER A 151 14.01 1.93 -6.61
N PHE A 152 14.67 3.08 -6.76
CA PHE A 152 15.82 3.27 -7.67
C PHE A 152 15.52 3.04 -9.16
N ILE A 153 14.25 3.06 -9.55
CA ILE A 153 13.78 2.93 -10.93
C ILE A 153 12.59 3.86 -11.15
N SER A 154 12.51 4.44 -12.33
CA SER A 154 11.37 5.24 -12.75
C SER A 154 10.22 4.36 -13.22
N LEU A 155 8.99 4.73 -12.86
CA LEU A 155 7.76 4.14 -13.39
C LEU A 155 7.73 4.16 -14.91
N LYS A 156 8.33 5.17 -15.56
CA LYS A 156 8.40 5.24 -17.04
C LYS A 156 9.10 4.04 -17.68
N THR A 157 9.97 3.37 -16.93
CA THR A 157 10.63 2.13 -17.39
C THR A 157 9.74 0.90 -17.16
N LEU A 158 8.93 0.88 -16.09
CA LEU A 158 8.12 -0.27 -15.69
C LEU A 158 6.78 -0.32 -16.41
N LEU A 159 6.11 0.83 -16.61
CA LEU A 159 4.77 0.90 -17.18
C LEU A 159 4.65 0.22 -18.56
N PRO A 160 5.57 0.41 -19.52
CA PRO A 160 5.49 -0.27 -20.81
C PRO A 160 5.60 -1.81 -20.69
N VAL A 161 6.35 -2.30 -19.71
CA VAL A 161 6.50 -3.75 -19.45
C VAL A 161 5.22 -4.29 -18.82
N ILE A 162 4.68 -3.59 -17.82
CA ILE A 162 3.42 -3.95 -17.17
C ILE A 162 2.27 -3.99 -18.18
N LYS A 163 2.22 -3.04 -19.13
CA LYS A 163 1.21 -3.02 -20.18
C LYS A 163 1.21 -4.32 -20.99
N LYS A 164 2.40 -4.82 -21.38
CA LYS A 164 2.56 -6.07 -22.13
C LYS A 164 1.99 -7.26 -21.38
N TRP A 165 2.14 -7.32 -20.05
CA TRP A 165 1.58 -8.43 -19.27
C TRP A 165 0.06 -8.53 -19.41
N PHE A 166 -0.65 -7.41 -19.51
CA PHE A 166 -2.09 -7.39 -19.76
C PHE A 166 -2.46 -7.68 -21.22
N GLU A 167 -1.61 -7.33 -22.18
CA GLU A 167 -1.83 -7.54 -23.62
C GLU A 167 -1.68 -9.01 -24.04
N ILE A 168 -0.90 -9.81 -23.32
CA ILE A 168 -0.68 -11.24 -23.62
C ILE A 168 -1.96 -12.07 -23.45
N PHE A 169 -2.81 -11.71 -22.49
CA PHE A 169 -4.13 -12.28 -22.31
C PHE A 169 -5.18 -11.21 -22.56
N PRO A 170 -5.43 -10.81 -23.82
CA PRO A 170 -6.45 -9.83 -24.10
C PRO A 170 -7.81 -10.43 -23.70
N LEU A 171 -8.58 -9.70 -22.89
CA LEU A 171 -9.98 -10.07 -22.66
C LEU A 171 -10.67 -10.07 -24.02
N SER A 172 -11.17 -11.23 -24.42
CA SER A 172 -12.08 -11.28 -25.56
C SER A 172 -13.39 -10.61 -25.14
N SER A 173 -14.14 -10.06 -26.10
CA SER A 173 -15.50 -9.56 -25.88
C SER A 173 -16.50 -10.62 -25.37
N PHE A 174 -16.06 -11.88 -25.20
CA PHE A 174 -16.83 -13.03 -24.73
C PHE A 174 -16.48 -13.47 -23.30
N ASP A 175 -15.51 -12.83 -22.62
CA ASP A 175 -15.32 -13.02 -21.17
C ASP A 175 -16.42 -12.26 -20.42
N GLU A 176 -17.60 -12.88 -20.31
CA GLU A 176 -18.86 -12.30 -19.79
C GLU A 176 -18.81 -11.77 -18.34
N GLY A 177 -17.64 -11.78 -17.68
CA GLY A 177 -17.52 -11.38 -16.28
C GLY A 177 -16.38 -10.42 -15.94
N LYS A 178 -15.43 -10.13 -16.85
CA LYS A 178 -14.29 -9.25 -16.55
C LYS A 178 -14.12 -8.18 -17.62
N ARG A 179 -14.35 -6.92 -17.26
CA ARG A 179 -14.17 -5.78 -18.17
C ARG A 179 -12.72 -5.31 -18.17
N LYS A 180 -12.26 -4.72 -19.29
CA LYS A 180 -10.96 -4.02 -19.35
C LYS A 180 -10.81 -2.95 -18.27
N GLU A 181 -11.91 -2.35 -17.85
CA GLU A 181 -11.99 -1.32 -16.79
C GLU A 181 -11.73 -1.89 -15.38
N GLU A 182 -11.88 -3.20 -15.19
CA GLU A 182 -11.58 -3.88 -13.92
C GLU A 182 -10.11 -4.26 -13.81
N ARG A 183 -9.38 -4.23 -14.95
CA ARG A 183 -7.92 -4.36 -14.97
C ARG A 183 -7.26 -3.04 -14.62
N SER A 184 -6.70 -2.98 -13.42
CA SER A 184 -6.17 -1.73 -12.88
C SER A 184 -4.73 -1.85 -12.38
N ILE A 185 -4.08 -0.70 -12.34
CA ILE A 185 -2.70 -0.54 -11.90
C ILE A 185 -2.69 0.54 -10.82
N LEU A 186 -2.00 0.25 -9.73
CA LEU A 186 -1.79 1.19 -8.64
C LEU A 186 -0.29 1.36 -8.41
N ALA A 187 0.23 2.51 -8.80
CA ALA A 187 1.66 2.79 -8.82
C ALA A 187 2.04 3.87 -7.80
N LEU A 188 3.04 3.57 -6.97
CA LEU A 188 3.63 4.52 -6.04
C LEU A 188 4.69 5.36 -6.76
N ILE A 189 4.38 6.65 -6.94
CA ILE A 189 5.29 7.66 -7.45
C ILE A 189 6.14 8.16 -6.29
N LYS A 190 7.45 7.97 -6.43
CA LYS A 190 8.47 8.40 -5.47
C LYS A 190 9.30 9.52 -6.10
N PRO A 191 9.04 10.80 -5.80
CA PRO A 191 9.72 11.92 -6.43
C PRO A 191 11.25 11.79 -6.46
N GLN A 192 11.85 11.27 -5.40
CA GLN A 192 13.29 11.04 -5.29
C GLN A 192 13.89 10.06 -6.31
N PHE A 193 13.08 9.23 -6.96
CA PHE A 193 13.51 8.29 -8.01
C PHE A 193 13.08 8.69 -9.42
N GLU A 194 12.17 9.68 -9.52
CA GLU A 194 11.67 10.20 -10.79
C GLU A 194 12.34 11.52 -11.18
N ALA A 195 12.69 12.35 -10.20
CA ALA A 195 13.33 13.63 -10.42
C ALA A 195 14.74 13.44 -11.02
N GLY A 196 15.17 14.40 -11.83
CA GLY A 196 16.50 14.40 -12.42
C GLY A 196 17.60 14.45 -11.34
N ARG A 197 18.79 13.92 -11.67
CA ARG A 197 19.94 13.87 -10.73
C ARG A 197 20.29 15.21 -10.08
N ARG A 198 20.06 16.34 -10.77
CA ARG A 198 20.31 17.69 -10.25
C ARG A 198 19.35 18.07 -9.11
N ASP A 199 18.11 17.61 -9.17
CA ASP A 199 17.07 17.96 -8.20
C ASP A 199 17.17 17.12 -6.92
N VAL A 200 17.65 15.88 -7.03
CA VAL A 200 17.91 14.98 -5.89
C VAL A 200 19.17 15.38 -5.10
N SER A 201 20.13 16.04 -5.76
CA SER A 201 21.44 16.38 -5.18
C SER A 201 21.44 17.50 -4.14
N LYS A 202 20.29 18.15 -3.90
CA LYS A 202 20.11 19.17 -2.86
C LYS A 202 19.61 18.53 -1.55
N GLY A 203 20.40 17.65 -0.93
CA GLY A 203 20.12 17.01 0.37
C GLY A 203 20.43 15.51 0.43
N ASP A 204 20.01 14.82 1.50
CA ASP A 204 20.20 13.37 1.74
C ASP A 204 19.31 12.45 0.84
N GLY A 205 18.88 12.97 -0.31
CA GLY A 205 17.89 12.34 -1.19
C GLY A 205 16.44 12.53 -0.75
N VAL A 206 16.15 13.65 -0.07
CA VAL A 206 14.78 14.04 0.33
C VAL A 206 14.34 15.24 -0.51
N ILE A 207 13.25 15.10 -1.24
CA ILE A 207 12.63 16.20 -1.99
C ILE A 207 11.56 16.83 -1.09
N ARG A 208 11.73 18.12 -0.81
CA ARG A 208 10.78 18.91 0.00
C ARG A 208 10.09 20.02 -0.80
N ASN A 209 10.58 20.33 -2.00
CA ASN A 209 10.05 21.42 -2.79
C ASN A 209 8.76 20.96 -3.50
N PRO A 210 7.58 21.54 -3.19
CA PRO A 210 6.32 21.16 -3.81
C PRO A 210 6.32 21.36 -5.33
N GLU A 211 7.09 22.32 -5.85
CA GLU A 211 7.18 22.53 -7.30
C GLU A 211 7.91 21.37 -8.00
N ILE A 212 8.88 20.74 -7.32
CA ILE A 212 9.54 19.53 -7.84
C ILE A 212 8.55 18.36 -7.80
N HIS A 213 7.75 18.22 -6.73
CA HIS A 213 6.69 17.20 -6.68
C HIS A 213 5.72 17.36 -7.84
N LYS A 214 5.20 18.57 -8.04
CA LYS A 214 4.31 18.90 -9.15
C LYS A 214 4.92 18.57 -10.51
N GLN A 215 6.18 18.96 -10.75
CA GLN A 215 6.86 18.69 -12.01
C GLN A 215 7.03 17.19 -12.28
N VAL A 216 7.41 16.42 -11.25
CA VAL A 216 7.51 14.96 -11.34
C VAL A 216 6.16 14.34 -11.64
N LEU A 217 5.11 14.77 -10.94
CA LEU A 217 3.77 14.23 -11.14
C LEU A 217 3.28 14.48 -12.56
N ILE A 218 3.40 15.71 -13.06
CA ILE A 218 3.02 16.05 -14.44
C ILE A 218 3.78 15.17 -15.45
N ASP A 219 5.08 15.01 -15.27
CA ASP A 219 5.94 14.23 -16.16
C ASP A 219 5.55 12.74 -16.17
N VAL A 220 5.37 12.11 -15.00
CA VAL A 220 4.97 10.70 -14.89
C VAL A 220 3.56 10.46 -15.42
N LEU A 221 2.59 11.30 -15.05
CA LEU A 221 1.19 11.14 -15.48
C LEU A 221 1.04 11.38 -16.99
N SER A 222 1.75 12.37 -17.54
CA SER A 222 1.77 12.63 -18.98
C SER A 222 2.39 11.46 -19.74
N PHE A 223 3.48 10.89 -19.24
CA PHE A 223 4.07 9.69 -19.81
C PHE A 223 3.09 8.52 -19.81
N ALA A 224 2.45 8.24 -18.67
CA ALA A 224 1.46 7.16 -18.57
C ALA A 224 0.29 7.36 -19.57
N LYS A 225 -0.23 8.59 -19.67
CA LYS A 225 -1.29 8.91 -20.64
C LYS A 225 -0.83 8.69 -22.09
N ASN A 226 0.39 9.10 -22.44
CA ASN A 226 0.98 8.90 -23.76
C ASN A 226 1.23 7.41 -24.09
N GLU A 227 1.57 6.60 -23.08
CA GLU A 227 1.63 5.14 -23.21
C GLU A 227 0.25 4.48 -23.34
N GLY A 228 -0.85 5.26 -23.24
CA GLY A 228 -2.22 4.78 -23.44
C GLY A 228 -2.88 4.22 -22.19
N PHE A 229 -2.44 4.63 -20.99
CA PHE A 229 -3.15 4.34 -19.74
C PHE A 229 -4.28 5.36 -19.50
N GLY A 230 -5.39 4.89 -18.96
CA GLY A 230 -6.45 5.76 -18.44
C GLY A 230 -6.15 6.17 -17.02
N LEU A 231 -6.03 7.48 -16.75
CA LEU A 231 -5.77 7.97 -15.40
C LEU A 231 -7.08 7.98 -14.60
N LYS A 232 -7.15 7.28 -13.47
CA LYS A 232 -8.37 7.19 -12.64
C LYS A 232 -8.33 8.08 -11.41
N GLY A 233 -7.14 8.31 -10.87
CA GLY A 233 -6.99 9.18 -9.72
C GLY A 233 -5.56 9.25 -9.21
N LEU A 234 -5.28 10.28 -8.43
CA LEU A 234 -4.00 10.51 -7.78
C LEU A 234 -4.28 10.91 -6.33
N VAL A 235 -3.54 10.35 -5.39
CA VAL A 235 -3.62 10.72 -3.97
C VAL A 235 -2.23 10.83 -3.36
N LYS A 236 -2.07 11.66 -2.33
CA LYS A 236 -0.88 11.65 -1.47
C LYS A 236 -0.89 10.36 -0.62
N SER A 237 0.25 9.70 -0.50
CA SER A 237 0.40 8.56 0.41
C SER A 237 0.10 9.00 1.84
N SER A 238 -0.66 8.19 2.58
CA SER A 238 -0.97 8.41 4.00
C SER A 238 0.28 8.45 4.88
N LEU A 239 1.38 7.86 4.40
CA LEU A 239 2.66 7.80 5.09
C LEU A 239 3.77 8.40 4.24
N LEU A 240 4.71 9.07 4.91
CA LEU A 240 5.98 9.47 4.30
C LEU A 240 6.87 8.24 4.07
N GLY A 241 7.73 8.34 3.05
CA GLY A 241 8.81 7.38 2.80
C GLY A 241 9.81 7.32 3.97
N PRO A 242 10.71 6.31 4.02
CA PRO A 242 11.60 6.08 5.15
C PRO A 242 12.47 7.28 5.57
N LYS A 243 12.87 8.11 4.60
CA LYS A 243 13.65 9.35 4.81
C LYS A 243 12.80 10.62 4.94
N GLY A 244 11.47 10.48 5.02
CA GLY A 244 10.54 11.59 5.07
C GLY A 244 10.14 12.18 3.71
N ASN A 245 10.38 11.46 2.60
CA ASN A 245 9.89 11.88 1.28
C ASN A 245 8.36 11.79 1.23
N VAL A 246 7.71 12.80 0.66
CA VAL A 246 6.32 12.69 0.25
C VAL A 246 6.25 11.76 -0.97
N GLU A 247 5.28 10.85 -0.97
CA GLU A 247 5.06 9.88 -2.03
C GLU A 247 3.59 9.95 -2.46
N PHE A 248 3.28 9.56 -3.69
CA PHE A 248 1.95 9.68 -4.27
C PHE A 248 1.52 8.37 -4.91
N LEU A 249 0.23 8.08 -4.90
CA LEU A 249 -0.35 6.87 -5.45
C LEU A 249 -1.23 7.23 -6.65
N LEU A 250 -0.86 6.66 -7.80
CA LEU A 250 -1.56 6.83 -9.07
C LEU A 250 -2.36 5.57 -9.39
N SER A 251 -3.67 5.73 -9.55
CA SER A 251 -4.57 4.68 -10.05
C SER A 251 -4.80 4.85 -11.55
N MET A 252 -4.67 3.75 -12.28
CA MET A 252 -4.81 3.70 -13.74
C MET A 252 -5.53 2.43 -14.19
N ASP A 253 -6.05 2.46 -15.42
CA ASP A 253 -6.46 1.27 -16.16
C ASP A 253 -5.88 1.27 -17.59
N LEU A 254 -6.28 0.29 -18.39
CA LEU A 254 -5.83 0.12 -19.77
C LEU A 254 -6.69 0.86 -20.81
N SER A 255 -7.55 1.78 -20.36
CA SER A 255 -8.54 2.46 -21.20
C SER A 255 -8.23 3.97 -21.27
N PRO A 256 -7.54 4.45 -22.33
CA PRO A 256 -7.22 5.87 -22.48
C PRO A 256 -8.43 6.77 -22.24
N ASN A 257 -8.20 7.91 -21.59
CA ASN A 257 -9.25 8.87 -21.27
C ASN A 257 -8.79 10.33 -21.42
N ASP A 258 -9.74 11.25 -21.38
CA ASP A 258 -9.49 12.68 -21.60
C ASP A 258 -9.13 13.45 -20.31
N VAL A 259 -8.79 12.75 -19.23
CA VAL A 259 -8.41 13.38 -17.95
C VAL A 259 -7.27 14.38 -18.16
N VAL A 260 -7.44 15.60 -17.67
CA VAL A 260 -6.44 16.67 -17.74
C VAL A 260 -5.42 16.46 -16.61
N VAL A 261 -4.16 16.22 -16.97
CA VAL A 261 -3.10 15.87 -16.01
C VAL A 261 -2.90 16.99 -15.00
N GLU A 262 -2.87 18.23 -15.46
CA GLU A 262 -2.64 19.42 -14.65
C GLU A 262 -3.72 19.63 -13.59
N GLU A 263 -4.97 19.28 -13.89
CA GLU A 263 -6.08 19.36 -12.94
C GLU A 263 -5.94 18.32 -11.82
N LEU A 264 -5.61 17.08 -12.20
CA LEU A 264 -5.41 15.99 -11.25
C LEU A 264 -4.23 16.28 -10.30
N VAL A 265 -3.12 16.78 -10.84
CA VAL A 265 -1.96 17.20 -10.03
C VAL A 265 -2.33 18.38 -9.15
N SER A 266 -2.98 19.42 -9.68
CA SER A 266 -3.34 20.61 -8.89
C SER A 266 -4.28 20.29 -7.74
N HIS A 267 -5.19 19.32 -7.91
CA HIS A 267 -6.06 18.86 -6.84
C HIS A 267 -5.27 18.25 -5.67
N VAL A 268 -4.32 17.37 -5.96
CA VAL A 268 -3.50 16.69 -4.93
C VAL A 268 -2.49 17.64 -4.28
N MET A 269 -1.88 18.55 -5.04
CA MET A 269 -0.94 19.53 -4.49
C MET A 269 -1.61 20.51 -3.51
N LYS A 270 -2.89 20.86 -3.73
CA LYS A 270 -3.65 21.69 -2.76
C LYS A 270 -3.84 20.98 -1.43
N GLN A 271 -4.07 19.66 -1.46
CA GLN A 271 -4.19 18.85 -0.25
C GLN A 271 -2.85 18.70 0.48
N GLU A 272 -1.74 18.65 -0.25
CA GLU A 272 -0.40 18.60 0.33
C GLU A 272 -0.09 19.86 1.15
N ILE A 273 -0.34 21.05 0.59
CA ILE A 273 -0.09 22.34 1.27
C ILE A 273 -0.95 22.47 2.53
N ALA A 274 -2.23 22.13 2.46
CA ALA A 274 -3.14 22.18 3.61
C ALA A 274 -2.67 21.25 4.76
N SER A 275 -2.18 20.06 4.43
CA SER A 275 -1.67 19.12 5.45
C SER A 275 -0.40 19.60 6.16
N ASP A 276 0.47 20.35 5.46
CA ASP A 276 1.71 20.85 6.04
C ASP A 276 1.46 22.04 6.99
N GLU A 277 0.45 22.87 6.72
CA GLU A 277 0.04 23.99 7.59
C GLU A 277 -0.55 23.50 8.93
N GLU A 278 -1.34 22.42 8.93
CA GLU A 278 -1.88 21.80 10.16
C GLU A 278 -0.77 21.13 11.00
N THR A 279 0.22 20.53 10.34
CA THR A 279 1.34 19.87 11.04
C THR A 279 2.32 20.89 11.63
N SER A 280 2.47 22.06 11.01
CA SER A 280 3.30 23.17 11.48
C SER A 280 2.68 23.96 12.64
N SER A 281 1.36 23.96 12.81
CA SER A 281 0.66 24.68 13.89
C SER A 281 0.53 23.85 15.18
N SER A 282 1.03 22.62 15.17
CA SER A 282 0.98 21.65 16.26
C SER A 282 2.33 21.43 16.97
N GLN A 283 3.36 22.23 16.64
CA GLN A 283 4.70 22.18 17.27
C GLN A 283 5.00 23.44 18.08
#